data_AF-A0A415U1D9-F1
#
_entry.id   AF-A0A415U1D9-F1
#
_cell.length_a   1.000
_cell.length_b   1.000
_cell.length_c   1.000
_cell.angle_alpha   90.00
_cell.angle_beta   90.00
_cell.angle_gamma   90.00
#
_symmetry.space_group_name_H-M   'P 1'
#
loop_
_entity.id
_entity.type
_entity.pdbx_description
1 polymer ?
#
loop_
_entity_poly.entity_id
_entity_poly.type
_entity_poly.pdbx_seq_one_letter_code
_entity_poly.pdbx_strand_id
1 'polypeptide(L)'
;MHLQKDIMNILDKTGFNCVEPTSEKGKYNIYINSRTPFNSDFGFYVVYDGSFQSFKKVVSKICYAFDIDKDAEKRIPIRGSASIQTVLDESKWKKEKLDELLAAFETYITEATFTFTVSKLAGYIVDSICKKYITEYDFTVLDDAEPQISSWYGIKNINTGFNSSCIELFADYYGGGCGVYNRIDEEMDREERVDIIEKMILQVMEQEVCDKDTKLLVQLSSK
;
A
#
# COMPACT_ATOMS: atom_id res chain seq x y z
N MET A 1 -12.26 -6.22 3.72
CA MET A 1 -11.50 -6.05 4.98
C MET A 1 -10.20 -6.87 5.02
N HIS A 2 -9.60 -7.24 3.88
CA HIS A 2 -8.37 -8.06 3.82
C HIS A 2 -7.10 -7.24 4.11
N LEU A 3 -7.07 -5.99 3.66
CA LEU A 3 -5.96 -5.06 3.85
C LEU A 3 -5.65 -4.76 5.32
N GLN A 4 -6.71 -4.62 6.13
CA GLN A 4 -6.58 -4.46 7.57
C GLN A 4 -5.97 -5.71 8.22
N LYS A 5 -6.32 -6.91 7.73
CA LYS A 5 -5.74 -8.17 8.24
C LYS A 5 -4.24 -8.28 7.94
N ASP A 6 -3.81 -7.81 6.77
CA ASP A 6 -2.40 -7.89 6.37
C ASP A 6 -1.53 -6.88 7.16
N ILE A 7 -2.03 -5.65 7.35
CA ILE A 7 -1.38 -4.67 8.24
C ILE A 7 -1.26 -5.25 9.66
N MET A 8 -2.35 -5.82 10.20
CA MET A 8 -2.32 -6.43 11.54
C MET A 8 -1.32 -7.58 11.63
N ASN A 9 -1.27 -8.47 10.62
CA ASN A 9 -0.30 -9.56 10.59
C ASN A 9 1.15 -9.06 10.58
N ILE A 10 1.44 -7.97 9.87
CA ILE A 10 2.79 -7.37 9.83
C ILE A 10 3.14 -6.76 11.19
N LEU A 11 2.21 -6.04 11.82
CA LEU A 11 2.40 -5.48 13.15
C LEU A 11 2.68 -6.58 14.18
N ASP A 12 1.86 -7.63 14.20
CA ASP A 12 2.03 -8.77 15.12
C ASP A 12 3.40 -9.44 14.93
N LYS A 13 3.82 -9.70 13.68
CA LYS A 13 5.12 -10.31 13.36
C LYS A 13 6.32 -9.46 13.81
N THR A 14 6.15 -8.14 13.84
CA THR A 14 7.21 -7.20 14.20
C THR A 14 7.16 -6.78 15.68
N GLY A 15 6.22 -7.35 16.46
CA GLY A 15 6.07 -7.10 17.88
C GLY A 15 5.36 -5.79 18.21
N PHE A 16 4.61 -5.24 17.25
CA PHE A 16 3.74 -4.09 17.46
C PHE A 16 2.30 -4.55 17.66
N ASN A 17 1.59 -3.85 18.53
CA ASN A 17 0.16 -3.96 18.71
C ASN A 17 -0.50 -2.71 18.15
N CYS A 18 -1.80 -2.81 17.85
CA CYS A 18 -2.60 -1.64 17.55
C CYS A 18 -3.81 -1.56 18.48
N VAL A 19 -4.26 -0.32 18.75
CA VAL A 19 -5.57 -0.05 19.34
C VAL A 19 -6.54 0.25 18.20
N GLU A 20 -7.76 -0.27 18.29
CA GLU A 20 -8.74 -0.30 17.19
C GLU A 20 -8.85 1.04 16.43
N PRO A 21 -8.96 0.98 15.10
CA PRO A 21 -9.11 2.18 14.28
C PRO A 21 -10.38 2.94 14.65
N THR A 22 -10.24 4.24 14.87
CA THR A 22 -11.37 5.16 14.82
C THR A 22 -11.46 5.73 13.41
N SER A 23 -12.66 5.74 12.82
CA SER A 23 -12.90 6.34 11.50
C SER A 23 -13.60 7.69 11.67
N GLU A 24 -12.97 8.74 11.15
CA GLU A 24 -13.62 10.04 11.00
C GLU A 24 -13.43 10.52 9.56
N LYS A 25 -14.54 10.80 8.86
CA LYS A 25 -14.56 11.44 7.53
C LYS A 25 -13.66 10.76 6.48
N GLY A 26 -13.65 9.42 6.43
CA GLY A 26 -12.85 8.67 5.45
C GLY A 26 -11.36 8.58 5.76
N LYS A 27 -10.92 9.01 6.94
CA LYS A 27 -9.57 8.76 7.45
C LYS A 27 -9.63 7.79 8.63
N TYR A 28 -8.76 6.80 8.60
CA TYR A 28 -8.55 5.83 9.67
C TYR A 28 -7.43 6.32 10.55
N ASN A 29 -7.66 6.35 11.86
CA ASN A 29 -6.66 6.69 12.86
C ASN A 29 -6.39 5.48 13.75
N ILE A 30 -5.16 4.97 13.68
CA ILE A 30 -4.71 3.80 14.45
C ILE A 30 -3.58 4.23 15.37
N TYR A 31 -3.66 3.84 16.64
CA TYR A 31 -2.53 3.94 17.56
C TYR A 31 -1.75 2.63 17.55
N ILE A 32 -0.47 2.71 17.17
CA ILE A 32 0.46 1.58 17.13
C ILE A 32 1.38 1.70 18.34
N ASN A 33 1.62 0.60 19.05
CA ASN A 33 2.54 0.57 20.17
C ASN A 33 3.33 -0.73 20.25
N SER A 34 4.46 -0.69 20.92
CA SER A 34 5.21 -1.88 21.30
C SER A 34 5.70 -1.72 22.74
N ARG A 35 5.71 -2.82 23.49
CA ARG A 35 6.19 -2.79 24.86
C ARG A 35 7.72 -2.79 24.86
N THR A 36 8.33 -1.75 25.43
CA THR A 36 9.79 -1.69 25.46
C THR A 36 10.35 -2.66 26.52
N PRO A 37 11.59 -3.16 26.34
CA PRO A 37 12.26 -4.00 27.32
C PRO A 37 12.45 -3.34 28.69
N PHE A 38 12.36 -2.01 28.75
CA PHE A 38 12.61 -1.21 29.94
C PHE A 38 11.33 -0.56 30.49
N ASN A 39 10.16 -1.10 30.11
CA ASN A 39 8.87 -0.74 30.67
C ASN A 39 8.47 0.73 30.43
N SER A 40 8.92 1.31 29.31
CA SER A 40 8.46 2.62 28.83
C SER A 40 7.43 2.47 27.71
N ASP A 41 6.61 3.50 27.53
CA ASP A 41 5.63 3.54 26.45
C ASP A 41 6.32 3.91 25.14
N PHE A 42 6.18 3.04 24.14
CA PHE A 42 6.56 3.33 22.77
C PHE A 42 5.35 3.15 21.87
N GLY A 43 4.89 4.25 21.29
CA GLY A 43 3.79 4.22 20.34
C GLY A 43 3.61 5.53 19.59
N PHE A 44 2.83 5.46 18.52
CA PHE A 44 2.60 6.56 17.59
C PHE A 44 1.27 6.38 16.86
N TYR A 45 0.71 7.50 16.38
CA TYR A 45 -0.51 7.49 15.60
C TYR A 45 -0.21 7.41 14.10
N VAL A 46 -1.00 6.60 13.40
CA VAL A 46 -1.01 6.51 11.94
C VAL A 46 -2.38 6.93 11.43
N VAL A 47 -2.41 8.04 10.69
CA VAL A 47 -3.61 8.54 10.02
C VAL A 47 -3.50 8.29 8.53
N TYR A 48 -4.41 7.50 7.98
CA TYR A 48 -4.32 7.02 6.60
C TYR A 48 -5.72 6.90 5.96
N ASP A 49 -5.81 6.80 4.64
CA ASP A 49 -7.07 6.80 3.87
C ASP A 49 -7.75 5.42 3.79
N GLY A 50 -7.10 4.39 4.33
CA GLY A 50 -7.53 3.01 4.22
C GLY A 50 -6.61 2.15 3.37
N SER A 51 -5.76 2.76 2.53
CA SER A 51 -4.81 2.05 1.68
C SER A 51 -3.55 1.61 2.43
N PHE A 52 -2.87 0.56 1.94
CA PHE A 52 -1.63 0.06 2.55
C PHE A 52 -0.47 1.03 2.36
N GLN A 53 -0.39 1.70 1.21
CA GLN A 53 0.70 2.64 0.96
C GLN A 53 0.52 3.93 1.73
N SER A 54 -0.70 4.43 1.93
CA SER A 54 -0.91 5.61 2.77
C SER A 54 -0.51 5.30 4.22
N PHE A 55 -0.81 4.09 4.70
CA PHE A 55 -0.32 3.57 5.98
C PHE A 55 1.22 3.50 6.01
N LYS A 56 1.84 2.79 5.05
CA LYS A 56 3.30 2.64 4.94
C LYS A 56 3.99 4.00 4.88
N LYS A 57 3.52 4.93 4.05
CA LYS A 57 4.09 6.27 3.89
C LYS A 57 4.17 7.02 5.21
N VAL A 58 3.15 6.89 6.06
CA VAL A 58 3.17 7.50 7.40
C VAL A 58 4.17 6.80 8.29
N VAL A 59 4.20 5.45 8.30
CA VAL A 59 5.20 4.68 9.07
C VAL A 59 6.62 5.02 8.62
N SER A 60 6.93 5.06 7.32
CA SER A 60 8.24 5.43 6.78
C SER A 60 8.67 6.81 7.27
N LYS A 61 7.77 7.80 7.24
CA LYS A 61 8.07 9.14 7.77
C LYS A 61 8.45 9.10 9.26
N ILE A 62 7.76 8.29 10.05
CA ILE A 62 8.07 8.12 11.48
C ILE A 62 9.43 7.45 11.66
N CYS A 63 9.71 6.37 10.92
CA CYS A 63 10.99 5.66 10.97
C CYS A 63 12.17 6.56 10.58
N TYR A 64 12.02 7.38 9.54
CA TYR A 64 13.07 8.30 9.08
C TYR A 64 13.24 9.54 9.97
N ALA A 65 12.18 9.99 10.62
CA ALA A 65 12.24 11.12 11.55
C ALA A 65 12.73 10.72 12.96
N PHE A 66 12.79 9.41 13.27
CA PHE A 66 13.24 8.94 14.58
C PHE A 66 14.74 9.17 14.75
N ASP A 67 15.08 9.99 15.73
CA ASP A 67 16.44 10.41 16.05
C ASP A 67 16.77 9.90 17.46
N ILE A 68 17.77 9.04 17.54
CA ILE A 68 18.15 8.34 18.78
C ILE A 68 18.56 9.34 19.85
N ASP A 69 19.35 10.35 19.49
CA ASP A 69 19.87 11.34 20.43
C ASP A 69 18.72 12.21 20.96
N LYS A 70 17.81 12.65 20.08
CA LYS A 70 16.65 13.44 20.50
C LYS A 70 15.64 12.66 21.35
N ASP A 71 15.42 11.36 21.09
CA ASP A 71 14.58 10.54 21.98
C ASP A 71 15.24 10.40 23.35
N ALA A 72 16.55 10.12 23.38
CA ALA A 72 17.29 9.97 24.62
C ALA A 72 17.33 11.27 25.44
N GLU A 73 17.63 12.41 24.81
CA GLU A 73 17.65 13.75 25.44
C GLU A 73 16.34 14.09 26.13
N LYS A 74 15.20 13.80 25.49
CA LYS A 74 13.86 14.02 26.09
C LYS A 74 13.63 13.16 27.32
N ARG A 75 14.22 11.97 27.36
CA ARG A 75 13.98 10.97 28.40
C ARG A 75 14.96 11.06 29.56
N ILE A 76 16.18 11.55 29.33
CA ILE A 76 17.20 11.71 30.37
C ILE A 76 16.65 12.46 31.61
N PRO A 77 15.92 13.59 31.50
CA PRO A 77 15.38 14.30 32.67
C PRO A 77 14.37 13.51 33.49
N ILE A 78 13.64 12.57 32.86
CA ILE A 78 12.54 11.80 33.48
C ILE A 78 12.88 10.33 33.71
N ARG A 79 14.15 9.95 33.58
CA ARG A 79 14.64 8.56 33.61
C ARG A 79 14.54 7.86 34.98
N GLY A 80 14.21 8.59 36.04
CA GLY A 80 14.24 8.06 37.41
C GLY A 80 15.64 7.55 37.78
N SER A 81 15.72 6.29 38.23
CA SER A 81 16.97 5.62 38.60
C SER A 81 17.73 4.99 37.43
N ALA A 82 17.19 5.04 36.20
CA ALA A 82 17.86 4.46 35.04
C ALA A 82 19.15 5.23 34.70
N SER A 83 20.16 4.48 34.22
CA SER A 83 21.40 5.09 33.75
C SER A 83 21.19 5.78 32.40
N ILE A 84 22.05 6.74 32.05
CA ILE A 84 22.03 7.36 30.71
C ILE A 84 22.23 6.31 29.63
N GLN A 85 23.10 5.32 29.87
CA GLN A 85 23.33 4.22 28.94
C GLN A 85 22.06 3.42 28.69
N THR A 86 21.28 3.10 29.73
CA THR A 86 20.00 2.40 29.62
C THR A 86 19.00 3.17 28.74
N VAL A 87 18.95 4.51 28.87
CA VAL A 87 18.08 5.36 28.04
C VAL A 87 18.51 5.34 26.57
N LEU A 88 19.83 5.39 26.32
CA LEU A 88 20.39 5.32 24.97
C LEU A 88 20.14 3.95 24.32
N ASP A 89 20.36 2.87 25.06
CA ASP A 89 20.14 1.50 24.58
C ASP A 89 18.66 1.28 24.22
N GLU A 90 17.73 1.82 25.01
CA GLU A 90 16.31 1.76 24.68
C GLU A 90 15.96 2.59 23.45
N SER A 91 16.58 3.75 23.27
CA SER A 91 16.35 4.61 22.10
C SER A 91 16.87 3.93 20.82
N LYS A 92 18.00 3.24 20.88
CA LYS A 92 18.51 2.38 19.80
C LYS A 92 17.57 1.22 19.51
N TRP A 93 17.09 0.52 20.54
CA TRP A 93 16.14 -0.58 20.38
C TRP A 93 14.84 -0.13 19.69
N LYS A 94 14.30 1.05 20.04
CA LYS A 94 13.13 1.62 19.36
C LYS A 94 13.41 1.86 17.87
N LYS A 95 14.58 2.39 17.53
CA LYS A 95 14.98 2.61 16.14
C LYS A 95 15.10 1.30 15.37
N GLU A 96 15.77 0.30 15.94
CA GLU A 96 15.86 -1.05 15.35
C GLU A 96 14.47 -1.64 15.09
N LYS A 97 13.54 -1.50 16.04
CA LYS A 97 12.15 -1.97 15.87
C LYS A 97 11.39 -1.22 14.77
N LEU A 98 11.58 0.08 14.65
CA LEU A 98 11.00 0.87 13.55
C LEU A 98 11.56 0.44 12.20
N ASP A 99 12.86 0.11 12.14
CA ASP A 99 13.50 -0.35 10.91
C ASP A 99 13.06 -1.78 10.54
N GLU A 100 12.89 -2.68 11.52
CA GLU A 100 12.27 -4.01 11.31
C GLU A 100 10.84 -3.89 10.78
N LEU A 101 10.04 -2.98 11.35
CA LEU A 101 8.67 -2.73 10.91
C LEU A 101 8.63 -2.23 9.46
N LEU A 102 9.48 -1.25 9.13
CA LEU A 102 9.58 -0.73 7.78
C LEU A 102 10.02 -1.80 6.78
N ALA A 103 11.04 -2.60 7.13
CA ALA A 103 11.52 -3.69 6.30
C ALA A 103 10.43 -4.75 6.04
N ALA A 104 9.60 -5.06 7.03
CA ALA A 104 8.47 -5.98 6.86
C ALA A 104 7.42 -5.43 5.89
N PHE A 105 7.13 -4.13 5.93
CA PHE A 105 6.25 -3.48 4.95
C PHE A 105 6.85 -3.47 3.53
N GLU A 106 8.16 -3.24 3.39
CA GLU A 106 8.85 -3.33 2.09
C GLU A 106 8.83 -4.76 1.53
N THR A 107 9.03 -5.75 2.40
CA THR A 107 8.98 -7.17 2.03
C THR A 107 7.59 -7.55 1.55
N TYR A 108 6.53 -7.14 2.27
CA TYR A 108 5.16 -7.38 1.85
C TYR A 108 4.86 -6.76 0.48
N ILE A 109 5.34 -5.55 0.19
CA ILE A 109 5.15 -4.95 -1.15
C ILE A 109 5.88 -5.76 -2.21
N THR A 110 7.11 -6.17 -1.94
CA THR A 110 7.89 -6.99 -2.87
C THR A 110 7.19 -8.33 -3.13
N GLU A 111 6.67 -8.97 -2.09
CA GLU A 111 5.88 -10.22 -2.18
C GLU A 111 4.49 -10.00 -2.80
N ALA A 112 3.93 -8.78 -2.73
CA ALA A 112 2.67 -8.37 -3.34
C ALA A 112 2.84 -7.73 -4.73
N THR A 113 4.06 -7.78 -5.29
CA THR A 113 4.31 -7.47 -6.70
C THR A 113 4.30 -8.75 -7.53
N PHE A 114 3.66 -8.69 -8.69
CA PHE A 114 3.53 -9.81 -9.60
C PHE A 114 3.92 -9.36 -11.00
N THR A 115 4.48 -10.28 -11.78
CA THR A 115 4.75 -10.02 -13.20
C THR A 115 3.65 -10.65 -14.04
N PHE A 116 3.00 -9.84 -14.86
CA PHE A 116 2.02 -10.30 -15.84
C PHE A 116 2.37 -9.79 -17.23
N THR A 117 1.91 -10.48 -18.26
CA THR A 117 1.72 -9.82 -19.55
C THR A 117 0.46 -8.94 -19.47
N VAL A 118 0.32 -7.94 -20.34
CA VAL A 118 -0.89 -7.11 -20.42
C VAL A 118 -2.17 -7.98 -20.49
N SER A 119 -2.18 -9.00 -21.35
CA SER A 119 -3.29 -9.96 -21.47
C SER A 119 -3.58 -10.74 -20.19
N LYS A 120 -2.54 -11.21 -19.48
CA LYS A 120 -2.72 -11.93 -18.21
C LYS A 120 -3.23 -11.02 -17.10
N LEU A 121 -2.78 -9.76 -17.07
CA LEU A 121 -3.28 -8.77 -16.12
C LEU A 121 -4.77 -8.52 -16.34
N ALA A 122 -5.20 -8.33 -17.58
CA ALA A 122 -6.62 -8.15 -17.90
C ALA A 122 -7.48 -9.33 -17.43
N GLY A 123 -7.05 -10.56 -17.71
CA GLY A 123 -7.68 -11.78 -17.20
C GLY A 123 -7.76 -11.82 -15.67
N TYR A 124 -6.67 -11.48 -15.00
CA TYR A 124 -6.58 -11.48 -13.54
C TYR A 124 -7.51 -10.43 -12.90
N ILE A 125 -7.64 -9.25 -13.50
CA ILE A 125 -8.55 -8.20 -13.03
C ILE A 125 -10.00 -8.68 -13.14
N VAL A 126 -10.42 -9.25 -14.28
CA VAL A 126 -11.78 -9.81 -14.42
C VAL A 126 -12.09 -10.85 -13.35
N ASP A 127 -11.17 -11.79 -13.13
CA ASP A 127 -11.35 -12.84 -12.13
C ASP A 127 -11.42 -12.27 -10.70
N SER A 128 -10.74 -11.14 -10.45
CA SER A 128 -10.75 -10.43 -9.17
C SER A 128 -12.04 -9.63 -8.95
N ILE A 129 -12.56 -8.98 -10.00
CA ILE A 129 -13.86 -8.30 -10.01
C ILE A 129 -14.98 -9.29 -9.67
N CYS A 130 -15.00 -10.46 -10.32
CA CYS A 130 -16.02 -11.50 -10.09
C CYS A 130 -16.05 -12.02 -8.64
N LYS A 131 -14.92 -11.94 -7.93
CA LYS A 131 -14.80 -12.33 -6.52
C LYS A 131 -15.10 -11.19 -5.55
N LYS A 132 -15.55 -10.03 -6.05
CA LYS A 132 -15.83 -8.81 -5.28
C LYS A 132 -14.62 -8.32 -4.47
N TYR A 133 -13.41 -8.50 -4.99
CA TYR A 133 -12.22 -7.89 -4.41
C TYR A 133 -12.08 -6.43 -4.86
N ILE A 134 -11.42 -5.62 -4.03
CA ILE A 134 -10.99 -4.28 -4.42
C ILE A 134 -9.98 -4.45 -5.56
N THR A 135 -10.28 -3.86 -6.70
CA THR A 135 -9.60 -4.07 -8.00
C THR A 135 -8.88 -2.79 -8.39
N GLU A 136 -7.95 -2.40 -7.53
CA GLU A 136 -7.04 -1.30 -7.80
C GLU A 136 -5.65 -1.88 -8.03
N TYR A 137 -5.10 -1.65 -9.22
CA TYR A 137 -3.79 -2.15 -9.61
C TYR A 137 -2.96 -1.02 -10.19
N ASP A 138 -1.74 -0.88 -9.69
CA ASP A 138 -0.74 -0.05 -10.33
C ASP A 138 0.18 -0.95 -11.16
N PHE A 139 0.61 -0.46 -12.32
CA PHE A 139 1.48 -1.22 -13.21
C PHE A 139 2.47 -0.31 -13.95
N THR A 140 3.56 -0.91 -14.42
CA THR A 140 4.58 -0.29 -15.28
C THR A 140 5.21 -1.35 -16.16
N VAL A 141 5.81 -0.96 -17.28
CA VAL A 141 6.63 -1.87 -18.08
C VAL A 141 7.76 -2.42 -17.20
N LEU A 142 7.96 -3.74 -17.22
CA LEU A 142 8.92 -4.41 -16.35
C LEU A 142 10.35 -3.91 -16.56
N ASP A 143 10.73 -3.64 -17.82
CA ASP A 143 12.08 -3.19 -18.18
C ASP A 143 12.36 -1.75 -17.73
N ASP A 144 11.32 -0.95 -17.51
CA ASP A 144 11.39 0.44 -17.02
C ASP A 144 11.20 0.54 -15.50
N ALA A 145 11.03 -0.59 -14.81
CA ALA A 145 10.81 -0.61 -13.37
C ALA A 145 12.11 -0.35 -12.59
N GLU A 146 12.17 0.75 -11.83
CA GLU A 146 13.24 0.99 -10.87
C GLU A 146 12.99 0.29 -9.51
N PRO A 147 14.04 -0.09 -8.75
CA PRO A 147 13.92 -0.81 -7.47
C PRO A 147 13.12 -0.09 -6.38
N GLN A 148 12.87 1.22 -6.52
CA GLN A 148 12.06 2.04 -5.62
C GLN A 148 10.74 2.40 -6.31
N ILE A 149 9.95 1.36 -6.58
CA ILE A 149 8.79 1.30 -7.48
C ILE A 149 7.87 2.54 -7.35
N SER A 150 7.94 3.41 -8.36
CA SER A 150 6.84 4.30 -8.72
C SER A 150 6.19 3.74 -9.99
N SER A 151 5.08 3.03 -9.85
CA SER A 151 4.27 2.66 -10.99
C SER A 151 3.72 3.93 -11.64
N TRP A 152 3.72 3.95 -12.97
CA TRP A 152 3.30 5.11 -13.76
C TRP A 152 1.85 5.04 -14.19
N TYR A 153 1.27 3.85 -14.19
CA TYR A 153 -0.07 3.57 -14.66
C TYR A 153 -0.90 2.91 -13.56
N GLY A 154 -2.21 3.13 -13.61
CA GLY A 154 -3.18 2.55 -12.70
C GLY A 154 -4.45 2.11 -13.41
N ILE A 155 -5.14 1.13 -12.84
CA ILE A 155 -6.53 0.81 -13.18
C ILE A 155 -7.31 0.53 -11.90
N LYS A 156 -8.50 1.12 -11.81
CA LYS A 156 -9.33 1.04 -10.62
C LYS A 156 -10.80 0.97 -10.91
N ASN A 157 -11.51 0.26 -10.03
CA ASN A 157 -12.96 0.38 -9.93
C ASN A 157 -13.34 1.71 -9.28
N ILE A 158 -14.20 2.48 -9.92
CA ILE A 158 -14.70 3.78 -9.42
C ILE A 158 -16.19 3.70 -9.12
N ASN A 159 -16.66 4.60 -8.24
CA ASN A 159 -18.09 4.81 -8.02
C ASN A 159 -18.45 6.18 -8.58
N THR A 160 -19.19 6.21 -9.68
CA THR A 160 -19.63 7.46 -10.32
C THR A 160 -20.89 8.05 -9.69
N GLY A 161 -21.55 7.32 -8.78
CA GLY A 161 -22.83 7.71 -8.18
C GLY A 161 -24.05 7.39 -9.04
N PHE A 162 -23.89 6.77 -10.21
CA PHE A 162 -25.01 6.22 -10.97
C PHE A 162 -25.53 4.94 -10.30
N ASN A 163 -26.85 4.81 -10.18
CA ASN A 163 -27.50 3.62 -9.64
C ASN A 163 -27.50 2.49 -10.69
N SER A 164 -26.34 1.89 -10.92
CA SER A 164 -26.11 0.81 -11.88
C SER A 164 -25.45 -0.39 -11.19
N SER A 165 -25.72 -1.61 -11.68
CA SER A 165 -24.98 -2.82 -11.29
C SER A 165 -23.70 -3.03 -12.08
N CYS A 166 -23.42 -2.20 -13.10
CA CYS A 166 -22.19 -2.30 -13.88
C CYS A 166 -20.95 -2.04 -13.01
N ILE A 167 -19.86 -2.71 -13.33
CA ILE A 167 -18.53 -2.37 -12.80
C ILE A 167 -17.98 -1.21 -13.62
N GLU A 168 -17.58 -0.14 -12.96
CA GLU A 168 -17.06 1.06 -13.62
C GLU A 168 -15.56 1.13 -13.41
N LEU A 169 -14.79 1.11 -14.48
CA LEU A 169 -13.34 1.12 -14.43
C LEU A 169 -12.79 2.45 -14.96
N PHE A 170 -11.74 2.91 -14.31
CA PHE A 170 -10.91 4.02 -14.79
C PHE A 170 -9.46 3.59 -14.77
N ALA A 171 -8.78 3.71 -15.91
CA ALA A 171 -7.35 3.55 -16.03
C ALA A 171 -6.70 4.91 -16.32
N ASP A 172 -5.52 5.16 -15.77
CA ASP A 172 -4.82 6.43 -15.94
C ASP A 172 -3.30 6.31 -15.94
N TYR A 173 -2.65 7.27 -16.60
CA TYR A 173 -1.23 7.55 -16.48
C TYR A 173 -1.01 8.69 -15.47
N TYR A 174 -0.26 8.42 -14.42
CA TYR A 174 -0.04 9.35 -13.30
C TYR A 174 0.84 10.55 -13.65
N GLY A 175 1.59 10.50 -14.75
CA GLY A 175 2.28 11.68 -15.30
C GLY A 175 1.33 12.68 -16.00
N GLY A 176 0.05 12.30 -16.17
CA GLY A 176 -1.01 13.15 -16.71
C GLY A 176 -1.24 13.00 -18.21
N GLY A 177 -2.44 13.39 -18.68
CA GLY A 177 -2.74 13.49 -20.12
C GLY A 177 -3.26 12.22 -20.79
N CYS A 178 -3.39 11.09 -20.08
CA CYS A 178 -4.02 9.88 -20.59
C CYS A 178 -4.90 9.22 -19.52
N GLY A 179 -6.19 9.05 -19.81
CA GLY A 179 -7.15 8.41 -18.93
C GLY A 179 -8.27 7.76 -19.73
N VAL A 180 -8.63 6.54 -19.35
CA VAL A 180 -9.60 5.71 -20.06
C VAL A 180 -10.66 5.25 -19.08
N TYR A 181 -11.93 5.54 -19.40
CA TYR A 181 -13.08 5.07 -18.65
C TYR A 181 -13.80 3.98 -19.44
N ASN A 182 -14.24 2.92 -18.76
CA ASN A 182 -15.15 1.95 -19.34
C ASN A 182 -16.10 1.37 -18.29
N ARG A 183 -17.19 0.76 -18.76
CA ARG A 183 -18.16 0.05 -17.93
C ARG A 183 -18.26 -1.39 -18.38
N ILE A 184 -18.29 -2.30 -17.41
CA ILE A 184 -18.47 -3.73 -17.63
C ILE A 184 -19.86 -4.10 -17.12
N ASP A 185 -20.69 -4.63 -18.01
CA ASP A 185 -22.01 -5.13 -17.67
C ASP A 185 -21.90 -6.51 -16.98
N GLU A 186 -22.85 -6.79 -16.09
CA GLU A 186 -22.95 -8.10 -15.45
C GLU A 186 -23.35 -9.20 -16.45
N GLU A 187 -23.98 -8.84 -17.58
CA GLU A 187 -24.40 -9.78 -18.62
C GLU A 187 -23.28 -10.11 -19.63
N MET A 188 -22.22 -9.30 -19.71
CA MET A 188 -21.08 -9.55 -20.61
C MET A 188 -20.38 -10.86 -20.26
N ASP A 189 -19.94 -11.62 -21.26
CA ASP A 189 -19.17 -12.83 -21.00
C ASP A 189 -17.73 -12.51 -20.55
N ARG A 190 -16.99 -13.53 -20.10
CA ARG A 190 -15.64 -13.32 -19.58
C ARG A 190 -14.68 -12.80 -20.66
N GLU A 191 -14.80 -13.25 -21.90
CA GLU A 191 -13.88 -12.87 -22.98
C GLU A 191 -14.07 -11.40 -23.36
N GLU A 192 -15.33 -10.95 -23.45
CA GLU A 192 -15.67 -9.54 -23.65
C GLU A 192 -15.09 -8.64 -22.55
N ARG A 193 -15.22 -9.06 -21.29
CA ARG A 193 -14.66 -8.31 -20.15
C ARG A 193 -13.15 -8.21 -20.20
N VAL A 194 -12.48 -9.31 -20.56
CA VAL A 194 -11.01 -9.34 -20.66
C VAL A 194 -10.55 -8.43 -21.80
N ASP A 195 -11.20 -8.50 -22.96
CA ASP A 195 -10.89 -7.64 -24.11
C ASP A 195 -11.06 -6.15 -23.79
N ILE A 196 -12.11 -5.78 -23.06
CA ILE A 196 -12.32 -4.41 -22.58
C ILE A 196 -11.15 -3.96 -21.70
N ILE A 197 -10.80 -4.74 -20.68
CA ILE A 197 -9.73 -4.36 -19.73
C ILE A 197 -8.35 -4.35 -20.41
N GLU A 198 -8.07 -5.30 -21.30
CA GLU A 198 -6.83 -5.34 -22.09
C GLU A 198 -6.69 -4.07 -22.93
N LYS A 199 -7.75 -3.67 -23.62
CA LYS A 199 -7.78 -2.42 -24.40
C LYS A 199 -7.61 -1.20 -23.52
N MET A 200 -8.22 -1.16 -22.34
CA MET A 200 -8.02 -0.05 -21.40
C MET A 200 -6.55 0.08 -20.99
N ILE A 201 -5.90 -1.03 -20.65
CA ILE A 201 -4.47 -1.06 -20.27
C ILE A 201 -3.60 -0.58 -21.44
N LEU A 202 -3.80 -1.12 -22.64
CA LEU A 202 -3.03 -0.73 -23.83
C LEU A 202 -3.23 0.74 -24.20
N GLN A 203 -4.45 1.26 -24.07
CA GLN A 203 -4.76 2.66 -24.36
C GLN A 203 -4.07 3.62 -23.39
N VAL A 204 -4.05 3.33 -22.08
CA VAL A 204 -3.33 4.21 -21.14
C VAL A 204 -1.83 4.14 -21.33
N MET A 205 -1.33 3.02 -21.85
CA MET A 205 0.08 2.79 -22.16
C MET A 205 0.45 3.12 -23.61
N GLU A 206 -0.38 3.84 -24.38
CA GLU A 206 -0.12 4.10 -25.81
C GLU A 206 1.24 4.77 -26.09
N GLN A 207 1.80 5.48 -25.10
CA GLN A 207 3.12 6.11 -25.20
C GLN A 207 4.28 5.13 -25.03
N GLU A 208 4.05 4.00 -24.37
CA GLU A 208 4.97 2.89 -24.26
C GLU A 208 4.75 1.99 -25.48
N VAL A 209 5.79 1.58 -26.21
CA VAL A 209 5.62 0.64 -27.33
C VAL A 209 5.23 -0.74 -26.78
N CYS A 210 3.92 -0.94 -26.54
CA CYS A 210 3.37 -2.09 -25.84
C CYS A 210 2.39 -2.89 -26.68
N ASP A 211 2.32 -4.19 -26.41
CA ASP A 211 1.31 -5.10 -26.91
C ASP A 211 0.80 -6.01 -25.79
N LYS A 212 -0.13 -6.91 -26.14
CA LYS A 212 -0.75 -7.85 -25.19
C LYS A 212 0.24 -8.78 -24.47
N ASP A 213 1.45 -8.95 -25.01
CA ASP A 213 2.50 -9.82 -24.51
C ASP A 213 3.59 -9.05 -23.74
N THR A 214 3.54 -7.70 -23.75
CA THR A 214 4.41 -6.85 -22.92
C THR A 214 4.32 -7.22 -21.46
N LYS A 215 5.48 -7.43 -20.82
CA LYS A 215 5.58 -7.74 -19.40
C LYS A 215 5.46 -6.48 -18.56
N LEU A 216 4.60 -6.55 -17.56
CA LEU A 216 4.34 -5.52 -16.59
C LEU A 216 4.81 -5.98 -15.22
N LEU A 217 5.42 -5.07 -14.47
CA LEU A 217 5.47 -5.16 -13.03
C LEU A 217 4.15 -4.60 -12.49
N VAL A 218 3.39 -5.43 -11.78
CA VAL A 218 2.06 -5.12 -11.26
C VAL A 218 2.09 -5.17 -9.75
N GLN A 219 1.43 -4.21 -9.10
CA GLN A 219 1.21 -4.21 -7.66
C GLN A 219 -0.24 -3.83 -7.36
N LEU A 220 -0.72 -4.21 -6.18
CA LEU A 220 -1.99 -3.66 -5.68
C LEU A 220 -1.82 -2.16 -5.45
N SER A 221 -2.77 -1.38 -5.95
CA SER A 221 -2.71 0.06 -5.86
C SER A 221 -2.93 0.55 -4.43
N SER A 222 -2.65 1.83 -4.27
CA SER A 222 -2.08 2.48 -3.11
C SER A 222 -2.85 3.70 -2.66
N LYS A 223 -3.97 4.01 -3.31
CA LYS A 223 -4.73 5.24 -3.14
C LYS A 223 -6.00 5.05 -2.31
#